data_AF-A0AAE2C3L9-F1
#
_entry.id   AF-A0AAE2C3L9-F1
#
_cell.length_a   1.000
_cell.length_b   1.000
_cell.length_c   1.000
_cell.angle_alpha   90.00
_cell.angle_beta   90.00
_cell.angle_gamma   90.00
#
_symmetry.space_group_name_H-M   'P 1'
#
loop_
_entity.id
_entity.type
_entity.pdbx_description
1 polymer ?
#
loop_
_entity_poly.entity_id
_entity_poly.type
_entity_poly.pdbx_seq_one_letter_code
_entity_poly.pdbx_strand_id
1 'polypeptide(L)'
;MPHPTALSEGSSLEEHVMFKKWLRTIARHIKYATTKAFFGTKMAKRSSLHSHGMKMLSLVEKLEDLKLGLDNDTYIDVILQSLPPSYDPFIINYNMNELEKSINELINMLVQYEEDDN
;
A
#
# COMPACT_ATOMS: atom_id res chain seq x y z
N MET A 1 -15.96 -61.58 6.40
CA MET A 1 -16.40 -60.18 6.56
C MET A 1 -15.24 -59.29 6.14
N PRO A 2 -15.32 -58.51 5.04
CA PRO A 2 -14.23 -57.61 4.68
C PRO A 2 -14.43 -56.29 5.44
N HIS A 3 -13.35 -55.81 6.04
CA HIS A 3 -13.26 -54.49 6.66
C HIS A 3 -12.70 -53.53 5.59
N PRO A 4 -13.42 -52.49 5.13
CA PRO A 4 -12.87 -51.51 4.21
C PRO A 4 -12.45 -50.25 4.97
N THR A 5 -11.15 -50.16 5.29
CA THR A 5 -10.50 -48.95 5.79
C THR A 5 -10.00 -48.08 4.62
N ALA A 6 -10.89 -47.70 3.70
CA ALA A 6 -10.53 -46.95 2.49
C ALA A 6 -11.18 -45.54 2.42
N LEU A 7 -11.62 -44.98 3.56
CA LEU A 7 -12.32 -43.70 3.63
C LEU A 7 -11.56 -42.57 4.36
N SER A 8 -10.27 -42.75 4.66
CA SER A 8 -9.50 -41.76 5.46
C SER A 8 -8.53 -40.89 4.64
N GLU A 9 -7.95 -41.42 3.55
CA GLU A 9 -6.86 -40.71 2.84
C GLU A 9 -7.35 -39.66 1.84
N GLY A 10 -8.52 -39.88 1.20
CA GLY A 10 -9.08 -38.95 0.22
C GLY A 10 -9.62 -37.64 0.82
N SER A 11 -10.18 -37.68 2.03
CA SER A 11 -10.74 -36.51 2.71
C SER A 11 -9.64 -35.54 3.20
N SER A 12 -8.52 -36.07 3.69
CA SER A 12 -7.38 -35.26 4.15
C SER A 12 -6.73 -34.44 3.02
N LEU A 13 -6.67 -35.00 1.81
CA LEU A 13 -6.17 -34.29 0.63
C LEU A 13 -7.11 -33.15 0.21
N GLU A 14 -8.43 -33.37 0.25
CA GLU A 14 -9.42 -32.33 -0.02
C GLU A 14 -9.37 -31.20 1.00
N GLU A 15 -9.26 -31.51 2.29
CA GLU A 15 -9.10 -30.52 3.36
C GLU A 15 -7.86 -29.65 3.14
N HIS A 16 -6.73 -30.26 2.79
CA HIS A 16 -5.49 -29.54 2.49
C HIS A 16 -5.60 -28.64 1.25
N VAL A 17 -6.27 -29.12 0.19
CA VAL A 17 -6.55 -28.32 -1.02
C VAL A 17 -7.45 -27.14 -0.68
N MET A 18 -8.48 -27.36 0.13
CA MET A 18 -9.40 -26.32 0.58
C MET A 18 -8.72 -25.28 1.45
N PHE A 19 -7.87 -25.70 2.39
CA PHE A 19 -7.07 -24.80 3.21
C PHE A 19 -6.15 -23.91 2.35
N LYS A 20 -5.44 -24.50 1.38
CA LYS A 20 -4.62 -23.72 0.43
C LYS A 20 -5.44 -22.73 -0.39
N LYS A 21 -6.63 -23.12 -0.85
CA LYS A 21 -7.55 -22.24 -1.59
C LYS A 21 -8.03 -21.08 -0.71
N TRP A 22 -8.33 -21.35 0.55
CA TRP A 22 -8.72 -20.35 1.54
C TRP A 22 -7.58 -19.36 1.81
N LEU A 23 -6.36 -19.83 2.05
CA LEU A 23 -5.18 -18.98 2.23
C LEU A 23 -4.95 -18.04 1.03
N ARG A 24 -5.02 -18.57 -0.20
CA ARG A 24 -4.93 -17.74 -1.42
C ARG A 24 -6.04 -16.70 -1.50
N THR A 25 -7.24 -17.04 -1.05
CA THR A 25 -8.39 -16.13 -1.05
C THR A 25 -8.18 -14.97 -0.09
N ILE A 26 -7.65 -15.27 1.11
CA ILE A 26 -7.28 -14.25 2.09
C ILE A 26 -6.16 -13.36 1.55
N ALA A 27 -5.08 -13.94 1.03
CA ALA A 27 -3.96 -13.18 0.47
C ALA A 27 -4.43 -12.23 -0.64
N ARG A 28 -5.31 -12.70 -1.53
CA ARG A 28 -5.93 -11.88 -2.57
C ARG A 28 -6.78 -10.75 -1.99
N HIS A 29 -7.57 -11.02 -0.95
CA HIS A 29 -8.40 -10.01 -0.30
C HIS A 29 -7.55 -8.92 0.38
N ILE A 30 -6.50 -9.31 1.11
CA ILE A 30 -5.56 -8.38 1.75
C ILE A 30 -4.88 -7.51 0.68
N LYS A 31 -4.35 -8.13 -0.38
CA LYS A 31 -3.75 -7.40 -1.51
C LYS A 31 -4.72 -6.38 -2.11
N TYR A 32 -5.96 -6.79 -2.37
CA TYR A 32 -6.99 -5.89 -2.89
C TYR A 32 -7.30 -4.74 -1.93
N ALA A 33 -7.45 -5.01 -0.64
CA ALA A 33 -7.74 -3.99 0.36
C ALA A 33 -6.61 -2.97 0.49
N THR A 34 -5.36 -3.44 0.57
CA THR A 34 -4.18 -2.56 0.69
C THR A 34 -3.98 -1.71 -0.56
N THR A 35 -4.06 -2.30 -1.75
CA THR A 35 -3.93 -1.54 -3.01
C THR A 35 -5.07 -0.53 -3.18
N LYS A 36 -6.33 -0.93 -2.90
CA LYS A 36 -7.47 0.00 -2.90
C LYS A 36 -7.26 1.17 -1.94
N ALA A 37 -6.75 0.90 -0.74
CA ALA A 37 -6.46 1.94 0.25
C ALA A 37 -5.34 2.87 -0.23
N PHE A 38 -4.27 2.33 -0.80
CA PHE A 38 -3.14 3.13 -1.30
C PHE A 38 -3.54 4.06 -2.44
N PHE A 39 -4.08 3.52 -3.53
CA PHE A 39 -4.47 4.33 -4.69
C PHE A 39 -5.68 5.23 -4.44
N GLY A 40 -6.53 4.86 -3.47
CA GLY A 40 -7.75 5.61 -3.14
C GLY A 40 -7.60 6.63 -2.01
N THR A 41 -6.48 6.62 -1.26
CA THR A 41 -6.29 7.57 -0.17
C THR A 41 -6.03 8.95 -0.74
N LYS A 42 -6.85 9.92 -0.30
CA LYS A 42 -6.68 11.35 -0.56
C LYS A 42 -6.56 12.08 0.76
N MET A 43 -5.74 13.12 0.79
CA MET A 43 -5.61 13.98 1.95
C MET A 43 -6.91 14.78 2.15
N ALA A 44 -7.39 14.85 3.39
CA ALA A 44 -8.59 15.62 3.71
C ALA A 44 -8.26 17.12 3.68
N LYS A 45 -9.22 17.94 3.26
CA LYS A 45 -9.07 19.40 3.34
C LYS A 45 -8.86 19.79 4.81
N ARG A 46 -7.71 20.39 5.14
CA ARG A 46 -7.26 20.78 6.50
C ARG A 46 -6.71 19.66 7.40
N SER A 47 -6.44 18.46 6.90
CA SER A 47 -5.59 17.52 7.67
C SER A 47 -4.13 17.96 7.60
N SER A 48 -3.34 17.64 8.62
CA SER A 48 -1.88 17.87 8.59
C SER A 48 -1.20 16.97 7.55
N LEU A 49 -0.20 17.51 6.84
CA LEU A 49 0.63 16.73 5.91
C LEU A 49 1.40 15.63 6.63
N HIS A 50 1.92 15.89 7.83
CA HIS A 50 2.63 14.88 8.61
C HIS A 50 1.76 13.64 8.86
N SER A 51 0.52 13.83 9.32
CA SER A 51 -0.42 12.72 9.56
C SER A 51 -0.75 11.95 8.28
N HIS A 52 -0.96 12.68 7.18
CA HIS A 52 -1.23 12.08 5.87
C HIS A 52 -0.02 11.31 5.32
N GLY A 53 1.19 11.88 5.40
CA GLY A 53 2.44 11.26 5.00
C GLY A 53 2.72 9.96 5.74
N MET A 54 2.55 9.95 7.07
CA MET A 54 2.71 8.73 7.88
C MET A 54 1.70 7.64 7.51
N LYS A 55 0.46 8.02 7.16
CA LYS A 55 -0.55 7.07 6.66
C LYS A 55 -0.13 6.48 5.31
N MET A 56 0.41 7.29 4.40
CA MET A 56 0.89 6.80 3.11
C MET A 56 2.12 5.90 3.25
N LEU A 57 3.08 6.25 4.12
CA LEU A 57 4.25 5.43 4.43
C LEU A 57 3.83 4.05 4.95
N SER A 58 2.90 3.99 5.90
CA SER A 58 2.38 2.71 6.43
C SER A 58 1.69 1.86 5.35
N LEU A 59 1.09 2.48 4.33
CA LEU A 59 0.52 1.74 3.20
C LEU A 59 1.61 1.21 2.28
N VAL A 60 2.69 1.96 2.05
CA VAL A 60 3.84 1.50 1.27
C VAL A 60 4.51 0.30 1.93
N GLU A 61 4.82 0.37 3.22
CA GLU A 61 5.42 -0.74 3.99
C GLU A 61 4.57 -2.01 3.85
N LYS A 62 3.23 -1.89 3.91
CA LYS A 62 2.31 -3.02 3.69
C LYS A 62 2.35 -3.58 2.26
N LEU A 63 2.58 -2.75 1.25
CA LEU A 63 2.70 -3.20 -0.14
C LEU A 63 4.04 -3.91 -0.37
N GLU A 64 5.11 -3.45 0.29
CA GLU A 64 6.42 -4.10 0.30
C GLU A 64 6.38 -5.47 1.00
N ASP A 65 5.70 -5.56 2.15
CA ASP A 65 5.46 -6.82 2.86
C ASP A 65 4.69 -7.83 1.99
N LEU A 66 3.76 -7.34 1.17
CA LEU A 66 3.01 -8.13 0.20
C LEU A 66 3.83 -8.46 -1.06
N LYS A 67 5.06 -7.95 -1.18
CA LYS A 67 6.01 -8.16 -2.28
C LYS A 67 5.39 -7.87 -3.64
N LEU A 68 4.68 -6.75 -3.75
CA LEU A 68 4.00 -6.37 -4.99
C LEU A 68 4.95 -5.89 -6.08
N GLY A 69 6.18 -5.52 -5.73
CA GLY A 69 7.21 -5.13 -6.69
C GLY A 69 6.94 -3.81 -7.40
N LEU A 70 6.28 -2.87 -6.72
CA LEU A 70 6.17 -1.49 -7.20
C LEU A 70 7.50 -0.78 -6.97
N ASP A 71 7.90 0.06 -7.92
CA ASP A 71 9.07 0.92 -7.78
C ASP A 71 8.79 2.12 -6.86
N ASN A 72 9.88 2.73 -6.39
CA ASN A 72 9.83 3.88 -5.49
C ASN A 72 9.15 5.10 -6.14
N ASP A 73 9.34 5.30 -7.44
CA ASP A 73 8.74 6.39 -8.20
C ASP A 73 7.22 6.28 -8.24
N THR A 74 6.69 5.06 -8.42
CA THR A 74 5.26 4.77 -8.36
C THR A 74 4.69 5.12 -6.99
N TYR A 75 5.43 4.83 -5.91
CA TYR A 75 4.98 5.20 -4.57
C TYR A 75 4.93 6.72 -4.40
N ILE A 76 5.98 7.42 -4.85
CA ILE A 76 6.06 8.88 -4.82
C ILE A 76 4.92 9.50 -5.63
N ASP A 77 4.70 9.05 -6.86
CA ASP A 77 3.66 9.55 -7.75
C ASP A 77 2.27 9.43 -7.11
N VAL A 78 1.97 8.29 -6.47
CA VAL A 78 0.68 8.10 -5.79
C VAL A 78 0.56 8.99 -4.56
N ILE A 79 1.65 9.22 -3.82
CA ILE A 79 1.68 10.17 -2.71
C ILE A 79 1.42 11.59 -3.20
N LEU A 80 2.11 12.05 -4.23
CA LEU A 80 1.89 13.38 -4.81
C LEU A 80 0.45 13.54 -5.33
N GLN A 81 -0.08 12.53 -6.02
CA GLN A 81 -1.47 12.51 -6.50
C GLN A 81 -2.51 12.47 -5.38
N SER A 82 -2.12 12.10 -4.15
CA SER A 82 -3.02 12.08 -3.00
C SER A 82 -3.25 13.45 -2.37
N LEU A 83 -2.41 14.43 -2.72
CA LEU A 83 -2.45 15.77 -2.17
C LEU A 83 -3.57 16.63 -2.79
N PRO A 84 -4.07 17.65 -2.07
CA PRO A 84 -4.98 18.64 -2.63
C PRO A 84 -4.30 19.53 -3.68
N PRO A 85 -5.05 20.17 -4.60
CA PRO A 85 -4.49 21.07 -5.62
C PRO A 85 -3.72 22.29 -5.06
N SER A 86 -3.89 22.64 -3.77
CA SER A 86 -3.09 23.69 -3.13
C SER A 86 -1.58 23.38 -3.10
N TYR A 87 -1.20 22.11 -3.29
CA TYR A 87 0.19 21.67 -3.31
C TYR A 87 0.76 21.55 -4.74
N ASP A 88 0.02 21.96 -5.77
CA ASP A 88 0.51 21.96 -7.16
C ASP A 88 1.88 22.68 -7.32
N PRO A 89 2.14 23.83 -6.66
CA PRO A 89 3.47 24.47 -6.73
C PRO A 89 4.61 23.58 -6.20
N PHE A 90 4.37 22.85 -5.11
CA PHE A 90 5.32 21.89 -4.57
C PHE A 90 5.58 20.74 -5.55
N ILE A 91 4.51 20.18 -6.15
CA ILE A 91 4.60 19.06 -7.09
C ILE A 91 5.40 19.47 -8.33
N ILE A 92 5.13 20.64 -8.90
CA ILE A 92 5.87 21.17 -10.05
C ILE A 92 7.35 21.34 -9.70
N ASN A 93 7.66 21.93 -8.54
CA ASN A 93 9.03 22.11 -8.09
C ASN A 93 9.74 20.77 -7.85
N TYR A 94 9.06 19.81 -7.22
CA TYR A 94 9.61 18.48 -6.96
C TYR A 94 9.98 17.78 -8.29
N ASN A 95 9.05 17.74 -9.24
CA ASN A 95 9.26 17.10 -10.54
C ASN A 95 10.36 17.77 -11.37
N MET A 96 10.52 19.08 -11.28
CA MET A 96 11.56 19.81 -12.03
C MET A 96 12.97 19.59 -11.49
N ASN A 97 13.12 19.22 -10.22
CA ASN A 97 14.44 19.08 -9.58
C ASN A 97 15.02 17.66 -9.69
N GLU A 98 14.31 16.70 -10.33
CA GLU A 98 14.75 15.31 -10.60
C GLU A 98 15.57 14.68 -9.47
N LEU A 99 15.10 14.81 -8.23
CA LEU A 99 15.79 14.25 -7.08
C LEU A 99 15.34 12.80 -6.89
N GLU A 100 16.26 11.85 -7.07
CA GLU A 100 16.09 10.52 -6.49
C GLU A 100 15.91 10.69 -4.97
N LYS A 101 14.71 10.44 -4.46
CA LYS A 101 14.34 10.61 -3.05
C LYS A 101 13.67 9.36 -2.51
N SER A 102 13.96 9.08 -1.25
CA SER A 102 13.16 8.14 -0.47
C SER A 102 11.80 8.77 -0.11
N ILE A 103 10.82 7.92 0.16
CA ILE A 103 9.49 8.35 0.64
C ILE A 103 9.59 9.17 1.94
N ASN A 104 10.51 8.80 2.83
CA ASN A 104 10.74 9.54 4.07
C ASN A 104 11.23 10.97 3.80
N GLU A 105 12.15 11.15 2.83
CA GLU A 105 12.59 12.50 2.43
C GLU A 105 11.44 13.30 1.82
N LEU A 106 10.62 12.68 0.95
CA LEU A 106 9.44 13.34 0.39
C LEU A 106 8.49 13.85 1.49
N ILE A 107 8.20 13.01 2.50
CA ILE A 107 7.33 13.39 3.62
C ILE A 107 7.92 14.56 4.40
N ASN A 108 9.23 14.54 4.68
CA ASN A 108 9.90 15.63 5.37
C ASN A 108 9.83 16.94 4.58
N MET A 109 10.07 16.89 3.26
CA MET A 109 9.95 18.06 2.39
C MET A 109 8.54 18.64 2.38
N LEU A 110 7.52 17.78 2.34
CA LEU A 110 6.12 18.21 2.42
C LEU A 110 5.83 18.90 3.76
N VAL A 111 6.25 18.32 4.88
CA VAL A 111 6.04 18.91 6.21
C VAL A 111 6.70 20.28 6.33
N GLN A 112 7.93 20.44 5.82
CA GLN A 112 8.59 21.76 5.80
C GLN A 112 7.83 22.77 4.94
N TYR A 113 7.31 22.35 3.78
CA TYR A 113 6.48 23.22 2.94
C TYR A 113 5.18 23.66 3.64
N GLU A 114 4.57 22.80 4.47
CA GLU A 114 3.40 23.18 5.30
C GLU A 114 3.72 24.24 6.36
N GLU A 115 4.93 24.20 6.91
CA GLU A 115 5.40 25.14 7.95
C GLU A 115 5.77 26.50 7.34
N ASP A 116 6.35 26.53 6.14
CA ASP A 116 6.76 27.77 5.45
C ASP A 116 5.58 28.57 4.85
N ASP A 117 4.44 27.91 4.55
CA ASP A 117 3.23 28.52 3.96
C ASP A 117 2.23 29.06 5.01
N ASN A 118 2.48 28.83 6.30
CA ASN A 118 1.63 29.22 7.45
C ASN A 118 2.12 30.50 8.14
#